data_AF-A0A924TB21-F1
#
_entry.id   AF-A0A924TB21-F1
#
_cell.length_a   1.000
_cell.length_b   1.000
_cell.length_c   1.000
_cell.angle_alpha   90.00
_cell.angle_beta   90.00
_cell.angle_gamma   90.00
#
_symmetry.space_group_name_H-M   'P 1'
#
loop_
_entity.id
_entity.type
_entity.pdbx_description
1 polymer ?
#
loop_
_entity_poly.entity_id
_entity_poly.type
_entity_poly.pdbx_seq_one_letter_code
_entity_poly.pdbx_strand_id
1 'polypeptide(L)'
;RDALTSPRARARVSSFETICPLVARGMGVGVVPLYFKAAKEKSLGLRFVPLADDWAQPRSFVAVRDYDTLPVAAQAFVAHLRESAAGGGDETDFRVQEAREP
;
A
#
# COMPACT_ATOMS: atom_id res chain seq x y z
N ARG A 1 23.80 17.57 5.08
CA ARG A 1 23.31 16.18 4.94
C ARG A 1 24.41 15.31 5.52
N ASP A 2 24.37 15.06 6.82
CA ASP A 2 25.36 14.19 7.49
C ASP A 2 25.21 12.75 7.01
N ALA A 3 26.33 12.04 6.96
CA ALA A 3 26.46 10.65 6.52
C ALA A 3 25.76 9.66 7.48
N LEU A 4 24.43 9.76 7.59
CA LEU A 4 23.59 8.75 8.20
C LEU A 4 23.63 7.52 7.28
N THR A 5 24.42 6.56 7.74
CA THR A 5 24.61 5.20 7.25
C THR A 5 23.43 4.71 6.43
N SER A 6 23.65 4.41 5.14
CA SER A 6 22.62 3.81 4.29
C SER A 6 22.04 2.58 5.01
N PRO A 7 20.71 2.50 5.22
CA PRO A 7 20.11 1.42 5.99
C PRO A 7 20.44 0.09 5.31
N ARG A 8 21.20 -0.76 6.00
CA ARG A 8 21.60 -2.07 5.49
C ARG A 8 20.45 -3.05 5.67
N ALA A 9 19.87 -3.50 4.56
CA ALA A 9 18.87 -4.56 4.59
C ALA A 9 19.48 -5.86 5.13
N ARG A 10 18.93 -6.39 6.22
CA ARG A 10 19.37 -7.66 6.83
C ARG A 10 18.63 -8.88 6.28
N ALA A 11 17.44 -8.67 5.74
CA ALA A 11 16.62 -9.71 5.13
C ALA A 11 15.79 -9.10 4.02
N ARG A 12 15.49 -9.90 2.99
CA ARG A 12 14.51 -9.57 1.96
C ARG A 12 13.43 -10.64 1.99
N VAL A 13 12.18 -10.21 2.08
CA VAL A 13 11.03 -11.10 2.08
C VAL A 13 10.16 -10.81 0.87
N SER A 14 9.33 -11.79 0.49
CA SER A 14 8.49 -11.74 -0.70
C SER A 14 7.16 -11.02 -0.50
N SER A 15 6.73 -10.76 0.74
CA SER A 15 5.43 -10.15 1.04
C SER A 15 5.44 -9.30 2.32
N PHE A 16 4.63 -8.23 2.31
CA PHE A 16 4.37 -7.40 3.49
C PHE A 16 3.69 -8.17 4.64
N GLU A 17 2.87 -9.18 4.30
CA GLU A 17 2.25 -10.07 5.28
C GLU A 17 3.29 -10.87 6.07
N THR A 18 4.46 -11.11 5.48
CA THR A 18 5.58 -11.79 6.15
C THR A 18 6.38 -10.83 7.03
N ILE A 19 6.41 -9.52 6.73
CA ILE A 19 7.18 -8.54 7.50
C ILE A 19 6.68 -8.43 8.94
N CYS A 20 5.36 -8.26 9.13
CA CYS A 20 4.80 -7.98 10.46
C CYS A 20 5.08 -9.10 11.49
N PRO A 21 4.87 -10.41 11.17
CA PRO A 21 5.24 -11.49 12.08
C PRO A 21 6.74 -11.56 12.38
N LEU A 22 7.62 -11.23 11.43
CA LEU A 22 9.05 -11.24 11.67
C LEU A 22 9.48 -10.12 12.63
N VAL A 23 8.92 -8.92 12.46
CA VAL A 23 9.13 -7.78 13.36
C VAL A 23 8.59 -8.10 14.76
N ALA A 24 7.40 -8.70 14.87
CA ALA A 24 6.81 -9.10 16.15
C ALA A 24 7.69 -10.12 16.91
N ARG A 25 8.49 -10.90 16.19
CA ARG A 25 9.47 -11.85 16.74
C ARG A 25 10.84 -11.22 17.02
N GLY A 26 10.98 -9.90 16.91
CA GLY A 26 12.20 -9.17 17.24
C GLY A 26 13.28 -9.15 16.17
N MET A 27 12.99 -9.53 14.91
CA MET A 27 14.01 -9.57 13.85
C MET A 27 14.42 -8.19 13.29
N GLY A 28 13.81 -7.11 13.77
CA GLY A 28 14.16 -5.73 13.43
C GLY A 28 12.92 -4.88 13.17
N VAL A 29 13.06 -3.92 12.25
CA VAL A 29 11.98 -3.04 11.78
C VAL A 29 11.71 -3.29 10.30
N GLY A 30 10.49 -2.98 9.85
CA GLY A 30 10.10 -3.07 8.45
C GLY A 30 9.24 -1.89 8.03
N VAL A 31 9.21 -1.62 6.72
CA VAL A 31 8.35 -0.61 6.10
C VAL A 31 7.21 -1.33 5.40
N VAL A 32 5.97 -0.94 5.73
CA VAL A 32 4.73 -1.49 5.16
C VAL A 32 3.73 -0.35 4.96
N PRO A 33 2.76 -0.48 4.05
CA PRO A 33 1.66 0.47 3.94
C PRO A 33 0.87 0.62 5.25
N LEU A 34 0.41 1.84 5.55
CA LEU A 34 -0.21 2.13 6.85
C LEU A 34 -1.54 1.40 7.07
N TYR A 35 -2.26 1.03 6.01
CA TYR A 35 -3.52 0.27 6.09
C TYR A 35 -3.37 -1.09 6.80
N PHE A 36 -2.14 -1.63 6.92
CA PHE A 36 -1.87 -2.83 7.73
C PHE A 36 -2.08 -2.63 9.23
N LYS A 37 -1.99 -1.37 9.72
CA LYS A 37 -2.10 -1.03 11.14
C LYS A 37 -3.38 -1.57 11.75
N ALA A 38 -4.52 -1.35 11.09
CA ALA A 38 -5.84 -1.78 11.57
C ALA A 38 -5.90 -3.28 11.85
N ALA A 39 -5.30 -4.11 10.98
CA ALA A 39 -5.32 -5.57 11.10
C ALA A 39 -4.23 -6.12 12.04
N LYS A 40 -3.05 -5.48 12.11
CA LYS A 40 -1.84 -6.07 12.69
C LYS A 40 -1.38 -5.45 14.00
N GLU A 41 -1.72 -4.19 14.29
CA GLU A 41 -1.21 -3.46 15.47
C GLU A 41 -1.55 -4.19 16.77
N LYS A 42 -2.84 -4.45 17.01
CA LYS A 42 -3.31 -5.13 18.22
C LYS A 42 -3.00 -6.63 18.20
N SER A 43 -3.16 -7.29 17.05
CA SER A 43 -3.03 -8.75 16.96
C SER A 43 -1.60 -9.25 17.14
N LEU A 44 -0.60 -8.42 16.76
CA LEU A 44 0.81 -8.77 16.86
C LEU A 44 1.58 -7.92 17.89
N GLY A 45 0.90 -7.03 18.62
CA GLY A 45 1.54 -6.13 19.60
C GLY A 45 2.59 -5.21 18.97
N LEU A 46 2.37 -4.82 17.71
CA LEU A 46 3.29 -4.00 16.94
C LEU A 46 3.02 -2.52 17.18
N ARG A 47 4.05 -1.69 17.04
CA ARG A 47 3.91 -0.23 16.93
C ARG A 47 4.10 0.17 15.48
N PHE A 48 3.11 0.88 14.92
CA PHE A 48 3.23 1.50 13.60
C PHE A 48 3.58 2.97 13.76
N VAL A 49 4.61 3.42 13.03
CA VAL A 49 5.07 4.82 13.00
C VAL A 49 4.89 5.34 11.58
N PRO A 50 3.99 6.32 11.33
CA PRO A 50 3.84 6.94 10.02
C PRO A 50 5.15 7.61 9.58
N LEU A 51 5.48 7.45 8.31
CA LEU A 51 6.60 8.15 7.68
C LEU A 51 6.09 9.47 7.11
N ALA A 52 6.83 10.54 7.35
CA ALA A 52 6.43 11.90 6.95
C ALA A 52 7.02 12.33 5.59
N ASP A 53 7.87 11.49 5.01
CA ASP A 53 8.54 11.79 3.75
C ASP A 53 7.57 11.63 2.55
N ASP A 54 7.75 12.47 1.52
CA ASP A 54 6.92 12.45 0.30
C ASP A 54 6.93 11.09 -0.43
N TRP A 55 8.02 10.33 -0.30
CA TRP A 55 8.11 9.00 -0.92
C TRP A 55 7.22 7.96 -0.23
N ALA A 56 6.75 8.23 0.99
CA ALA A 56 5.99 7.31 1.81
C ALA A 56 4.46 7.40 1.62
N GLN A 57 4.03 7.93 0.47
CA GLN A 57 2.64 7.96 0.03
C GLN A 57 2.40 6.82 -0.97
N PRO A 58 2.03 5.60 -0.50
CA PRO A 58 1.74 4.47 -1.38
C PRO A 58 0.52 4.78 -2.25
N ARG A 59 0.66 4.62 -3.56
CA ARG A 59 -0.43 4.83 -4.52
C ARG A 59 -0.91 3.48 -5.06
N SER A 60 -2.21 3.26 -5.05
CA SER A 60 -2.88 2.08 -5.61
C SER A 60 -3.64 2.49 -6.86
N PHE A 61 -3.54 1.71 -7.92
CA PHE A 61 -4.16 2.03 -9.21
C PHE A 61 -5.02 0.88 -9.70
N VAL A 62 -6.13 1.22 -10.34
CA VAL A 62 -6.90 0.30 -11.18
C VAL A 62 -6.51 0.60 -12.62
N ALA A 63 -5.74 -0.29 -13.24
CA ALA A 63 -5.27 -0.08 -14.61
C ALA A 63 -6.17 -0.81 -15.60
N VAL A 64 -6.64 -0.08 -16.61
CA VAL A 64 -7.44 -0.63 -17.73
C VAL A 64 -6.84 -0.12 -19.03
N ARG A 65 -6.91 -0.93 -20.10
CA ARG A 65 -6.41 -0.51 -21.42
C ARG A 65 -7.23 0.66 -21.94
N ASP A 66 -8.55 0.48 -21.96
CA ASP A 66 -9.55 1.47 -22.35
C ASP A 66 -10.81 1.15 -21.54
N TYR A 67 -11.31 2.12 -20.78
CA TYR A 67 -12.47 1.96 -19.92
C TYR A 67 -13.75 1.65 -20.71
N ASP A 68 -13.91 2.26 -21.89
CA ASP A 68 -15.12 2.14 -22.72
C ASP A 68 -15.21 0.77 -23.39
N THR A 69 -14.06 0.08 -23.55
CA THR A 69 -14.00 -1.28 -24.10
C THR A 69 -14.28 -2.38 -23.07
N LEU A 70 -14.39 -2.03 -21.79
CA LEU A 70 -14.65 -3.00 -20.72
C LEU A 70 -16.07 -3.60 -20.85
N PRO A 71 -16.25 -4.89 -20.52
CA PRO A 71 -17.58 -5.44 -20.29
C PRO A 71 -18.33 -4.63 -19.22
N VAL A 72 -19.65 -4.49 -19.36
CA VAL A 72 -20.51 -3.71 -18.44
C VAL A 72 -20.29 -4.08 -16.97
N ALA A 73 -20.11 -5.37 -16.66
CA ALA A 73 -19.82 -5.82 -15.30
C ALA A 73 -18.48 -5.28 -14.74
N ALA A 74 -17.44 -5.17 -15.60
CA ALA A 74 -16.15 -4.63 -15.21
C ALA A 74 -16.22 -3.10 -15.04
N GLN A 75 -16.97 -2.38 -15.88
CA GLN A 75 -17.22 -0.94 -15.69
C GLN A 75 -17.91 -0.67 -14.35
N ALA A 76 -18.94 -1.46 -14.02
CA ALA A 76 -19.65 -1.38 -12.75
C ALA A 76 -18.73 -1.67 -11.56
N PHE A 77 -17.84 -2.66 -11.67
CA PHE A 77 -16.84 -2.96 -10.64
C PHE A 77 -15.88 -1.78 -10.42
N VAL A 78 -15.36 -1.20 -11.49
CA VAL A 78 -14.47 -0.03 -11.39
C VAL A 78 -15.19 1.18 -10.78
N ALA A 79 -16.45 1.41 -11.15
CA ALA A 79 -17.27 2.46 -10.54
C ALA A 79 -17.45 2.23 -9.03
N HIS A 80 -17.76 1.01 -8.62
CA HIS A 80 -17.88 0.64 -7.21
C HIS A 80 -16.58 0.83 -6.41
N LEU A 81 -15.43 0.47 -7.01
CA LEU A 81 -14.13 0.69 -6.38
C LEU A 81 -13.81 2.19 -6.21
N ARG A 82 -14.16 3.04 -7.19
CA ARG A 82 -13.98 4.50 -7.12
C ARG A 82 -14.82 5.10 -5.98
N GLU A 83 -16.07 4.67 -5.83
CA GLU A 83 -16.93 5.11 -4.72
C GLU A 83 -16.40 4.65 -3.36
N SER A 84 -15.96 3.40 -3.28
CA SER A 84 -15.39 2.83 -2.05
C SER A 84 -14.10 3.54 -1.61
N ALA A 85 -13.30 4.00 -2.57
CA ALA A 85 -12.10 4.78 -2.32
C ALA A 85 -12.41 6.18 -1.74
N ALA A 86 -13.46 6.83 -2.23
CA ALA A 86 -13.88 8.16 -1.76
C ALA A 86 -14.47 8.14 -0.34
N GLY A 87 -15.00 6.99 0.12
CA GLY A 87 -15.59 6.83 1.45
C GLY A 87 -14.63 6.36 2.55
N GLY A 88 -13.40 5.97 2.20
CA GLY A 88 -12.40 5.50 3.16
C GLY A 88 -11.57 6.66 3.71
N GLY A 89 -11.72 6.98 5.00
CA GLY A 89 -10.86 7.93 5.73
C GLY A 89 -9.40 7.46 5.93
N ASP A 90 -8.95 6.48 5.15
CA ASP A 90 -7.57 6.05 5.03
C ASP A 90 -7.17 6.32 3.57
N GLU A 91 -6.09 7.06 3.38
CA GLU A 91 -5.61 7.67 2.13
C GLU A 91 -5.25 6.62 1.06
N THR A 92 -6.24 5.83 0.63
CA THR A 92 -6.15 4.87 -0.45
C THR A 92 -6.84 5.50 -1.65
N ASP A 93 -6.12 6.41 -2.30
CA ASP A 93 -6.54 7.02 -3.55
C ASP A 93 -6.45 5.99 -4.68
N PHE A 94 -7.54 5.25 -4.91
CA PHE A 94 -7.66 4.36 -6.06
C PHE A 94 -7.94 5.19 -7.31
N ARG A 95 -6.89 5.55 -8.04
CA ARG A 95 -7.03 6.17 -9.35
C ARG A 95 -7.16 5.10 -10.42
N VAL A 96 -8.12 5.29 -11.33
CA VAL A 96 -8.10 4.55 -12.58
C VAL A 96 -7.04 5.17 -13.46
N GLN A 97 -6.05 4.37 -13.83
CA GLN A 97 -5.07 4.75 -14.82
C GLN A 97 -5.47 4.09 -16.13
N GLU A 98 -5.94 4.89 -17.07
CA GLU A 98 -5.99 4.45 -18.47
C GLU A 98 -4.56 4.24 -18.93
N ALA A 99 -4.31 3.12 -19.61
CA ALA A 99 -3.00 2.84 -20.16
C ALA A 99 -2.57 4.05 -21.00
N ARG A 100 -1.45 4.69 -20.62
CA ARG A 100 -0.79 5.64 -21.51
C ARG A 100 -0.55 4.91 -22.83
N GLU A 101 -1.09 5.44 -23.92
CA GLU A 101 -0.76 4.97 -25.26
C GLU A 101 0.77 4.92 -25.45
N PRO A 102 1.29 3.94 -26.21
CA PRO A 102 2.73 3.65 -26.32
C PRO A 102 3.57 4.82 -26.84
#